data_AF-A0A7J9WB26-F1
#
_entry.id   AF-A0A7J9WB26-F1
#
_cell.length_a   1.000
_cell.length_b   1.000
_cell.length_c   1.000
_cell.angle_alpha   90.00
_cell.angle_beta   90.00
_cell.angle_gamma   90.00
#
_symmetry.space_group_name_H-M   'P 1'
#
loop_
_entity.id
_entity.type
_entity.pdbx_description
1 polymer ?
#
loop_
_entity_poly.entity_id
_entity_poly.type
_entity_poly.pdbx_seq_one_letter_code
_entity_poly.pdbx_strand_id
1 'polypeptide(L)' 'MLIFGMALQSVVLSALLTFARTPWYAGYATTTRAWGLEPLADQQLAGVIMWIPAGAVYVVAGLALFTLWLRSTEREATR' A
#
# COMPACT_ATOMS: atom_id res chain seq x y z
N MET A 1 15.61 4.88 -12.35
CA MET A 1 15.73 3.45 -11.98
C MET A 1 15.73 3.21 -10.48
N LEU A 2 16.51 3.94 -9.67
CA LEU A 2 16.54 3.74 -8.21
C LEU A 2 15.19 3.92 -7.50
N ILE A 3 14.40 4.95 -7.87
CA ILE A 3 13.06 5.20 -7.32
C ILE A 3 12.11 4.02 -7.59
N PHE A 4 12.19 3.44 -8.80
CA PHE A 4 11.40 2.26 -9.16
C PHE A 4 11.77 1.04 -8.31
N GLY A 5 13.07 0.79 -8.10
CA GLY A 5 13.55 -0.30 -7.25
C GLY A 5 13.12 -0.15 -5.79
N MET A 6 13.21 1.06 -5.22
CA MET A 6 12.76 1.36 -3.86
C MET A 6 11.23 1.18 -3.71
N ALA A 7 10.46 1.66 -4.70
CA ALA A 7 9.02 1.47 -4.72
C ALA A 7 8.63 -0.02 -4.79
N LEU A 8 9.31 -0.78 -5.67
CA LEU A 8 9.07 -2.21 -5.82
C LEU A 8 9.36 -2.99 -4.53
N GLN A 9 10.50 -2.73 -3.87
CA GLN A 9 10.82 -3.43 -2.62
C GLN A 9 9.82 -3.10 -1.51
N SER A 10 9.37 -1.85 -1.41
CA SER A 10 8.42 -1.42 -0.39
C SER A 10 7.06 -2.10 -0.55
N VAL A 11 6.58 -2.23 -1.80
CA VAL A 11 5.34 -2.94 -2.12
C VAL A 11 5.47 -4.44 -1.83
N VAL A 12 6.57 -5.07 -2.25
CA VAL A 12 6.82 -6.49 -1.99
C VAL A 12 6.88 -6.78 -0.49
N LEU A 13 7.61 -5.95 0.27
CA LEU A 13 7.71 -6.08 1.71
C LEU A 13 6.34 -5.91 2.39
N SER A 14 5.57 -4.91 1.99
CA SER A 14 4.23 -4.64 2.55
C SER A 14 3.24 -5.78 2.26
N ALA A 15 3.28 -6.36 1.06
CA ALA A 15 2.48 -7.52 0.71
C ALA A 15 2.86 -8.74 1.55
N LEU A 16 4.16 -9.01 1.71
CA LEU A 16 4.66 -10.10 2.54
C LEU A 16 4.21 -9.95 4.01
N LEU A 17 4.31 -8.75 4.58
CA LEU A 17 3.84 -8.47 5.95
C LEU A 17 2.33 -8.61 6.11
N THR A 18 1.55 -8.14 5.13
CA THR A 18 0.07 -8.22 5.14
C THR A 18 -0.42 -9.67 5.09
N PHE A 19 0.22 -10.54 4.29
CA PHE A 19 -0.17 -11.93 4.12
C PHE A 19 0.61 -12.92 5.01
N ALA A 20 1.46 -12.44 5.90
CA ALA A 20 2.21 -13.29 6.82
C ALA A 20 1.24 -14.05 7.76
N ARG A 21 1.48 -15.36 7.92
CA ARG A 21 0.72 -16.26 8.80
C ARG A 21 1.38 -16.47 10.16
N THR A 22 2.61 -15.98 10.31
CA THR A 22 3.39 -16.04 11.55
C THR A 22 4.04 -14.68 11.78
N PRO A 23 4.12 -14.20 13.02
CA PRO A 23 4.81 -12.94 13.33
C PRO A 23 6.32 -13.13 13.06
N TRP A 24 6.88 -12.27 12.20
CA TRP A 24 8.29 -12.31 11.83
C TRP A 24 9.15 -11.52 12.81
N TYR A 25 8.54 -10.57 13.52
CA TYR A 25 9.21 -9.75 14.52
C TYR A 25 8.87 -10.25 15.92
N ALA A 26 9.83 -10.92 16.57
CA ALA A 26 9.72 -11.38 17.95
C ALA A 26 9.48 -10.22 18.95
N GLY A 27 9.83 -8.97 18.59
CA GLY A 27 9.56 -7.78 19.40
C GLY A 27 8.07 -7.49 19.60
N TYR A 28 7.20 -7.89 18.66
CA TYR A 28 5.75 -7.75 18.85
C TYR A 28 5.23 -8.65 19.97
N ALA A 29 5.88 -9.76 20.30
CA ALA A 29 5.44 -10.67 21.37
C ALA A 29 5.45 -10.02 22.76
N THR A 30 6.27 -9.00 22.98
CA THR A 30 6.40 -8.30 24.27
C THR A 30 5.69 -6.95 24.30
N THR A 31 5.50 -6.29 23.15
CA THR A 31 4.92 -4.94 23.06
C THR A 31 3.42 -4.92 22.77
N THR A 32 2.89 -5.86 21.99
CA THR A 32 1.45 -5.90 21.62
C THR A 32 0.53 -6.33 22.76
N ARG A 33 1.04 -7.16 23.67
CA ARG A 33 0.28 -7.65 24.83
C ARG A 33 -0.19 -6.51 25.74
N ALA A 34 0.55 -5.41 25.81
CA ALA A 34 0.18 -4.21 26.56
C ALA A 34 -1.02 -3.44 25.96
N TRP A 35 -1.30 -3.64 24.67
CA TRP A 35 -2.41 -3.02 23.93
C TRP A 35 -3.59 -3.98 23.72
N GLY A 36 -3.53 -5.20 24.29
CA GLY A 36 -4.55 -6.22 24.11
C GLY A 36 -4.61 -6.80 22.69
N LEU A 37 -3.59 -6.55 21.87
CA LEU A 37 -3.52 -7.02 20.49
C LEU A 37 -2.69 -8.31 20.39
N GLU A 38 -3.12 -9.21 19.49
CA GLU A 38 -2.32 -10.37 19.14
C GLU A 38 -1.14 -9.92 18.26
N PRO A 39 0.10 -10.40 18.48
CA PRO A 39 1.29 -9.99 17.73
C PRO A 39 1.13 -10.11 16.20
N LEU A 40 0.36 -11.10 15.75
CA LEU A 40 0.09 -11.33 14.34
C LEU A 40 -0.85 -10.26 13.74
N ALA A 41 -1.90 -9.89 14.48
CA ALA A 41 -2.87 -8.89 14.04
C ALA A 41 -2.24 -7.50 13.93
N ASP A 42 -1.37 -7.13 14.88
CA ASP A 42 -0.64 -5.85 14.85
C ASP A 42 0.33 -5.79 13.66
N GLN A 43 1.03 -6.89 13.36
CA GLN A 43 1.92 -6.98 12.21
C GLN A 43 1.17 -6.86 10.87
N GLN A 44 -0.01 -7.48 10.75
CA GLN A 44 -0.86 -7.37 9.57
C GLN A 44 -1.40 -5.94 9.40
N LEU A 45 -1.82 -5.30 10.50
CA LEU A 45 -2.29 -3.92 10.50
C LEU A 45 -1.16 -2.94 10.11
N ALA A 46 0.04 -3.12 10.66
CA ALA A 46 1.22 -2.34 10.28
C ALA A 46 1.56 -2.51 8.79
N GLY A 47 1.49 -3.76 8.30
CA GLY A 47 1.65 -4.10 6.87
C GLY A 47 0.64 -3.34 6.01
N VAL A 48 -0.64 -3.36 6.39
CA VAL A 48 -1.74 -2.64 5.70
C VAL A 48 -1.54 -1.13 5.72
N ILE A 49 -1.24 -0.55 6.88
CA ILE A 49 -1.05 0.91 7.04
C ILE A 49 0.12 1.42 6.18
N MET A 50 1.17 0.61 5.99
CA MET A 50 2.34 1.01 5.20
C MET A 50 2.05 1.27 3.72
N TRP A 51 1.09 0.57 3.10
CA TRP A 51 0.91 0.63 1.64
C TRP A 51 -0.47 1.09 1.18
N ILE A 52 -1.55 0.80 1.94
CA ILE A 52 -2.92 1.15 1.51
C ILE A 52 -3.11 2.65 1.27
N PRO A 53 -2.62 3.57 2.12
CA PRO A 53 -2.82 5.01 1.90
C PRO A 53 -2.17 5.49 0.59
N ALA A 54 -0.92 5.07 0.34
CA ALA A 54 -0.20 5.41 -0.87
C ALA A 54 -0.84 4.76 -2.12
N GLY A 55 -1.23 3.50 -2.02
CA GLY A 55 -1.94 2.78 -3.09
C GLY A 55 -3.26 3.44 -3.45
N ALA A 56 -4.05 3.87 -2.46
CA ALA A 56 -5.30 4.59 -2.67
C ALA A 56 -5.09 5.92 -3.40
N VAL A 57 -4.07 6.70 -3.00
CA VAL A 57 -3.72 7.95 -3.68
C VAL A 57 -3.33 7.70 -5.14
N TYR A 58 -2.52 6.67 -5.43
CA TYR A 58 -2.13 6.35 -6.80
C TYR A 58 -3.31 5.90 -7.67
N VAL A 59 -4.23 5.10 -7.13
CA VAL A 59 -5.45 4.69 -7.85
C VAL A 59 -6.31 5.91 -8.17
N VAL A 60 -6.55 6.79 -7.19
CA VAL A 60 -7.34 8.01 -7.38
C VAL A 60 -6.69 8.93 -8.41
N ALA A 61 -5.38 9.15 -8.30
CA ALA A 61 -4.63 9.98 -9.25
C ALA A 61 -4.63 9.38 -10.67
N GLY A 62 -4.44 8.07 -10.79
CA GLY A 62 -4.49 7.36 -12.07
C GLY A 62 -5.86 7.47 -12.73
N LEU A 63 -6.94 7.30 -11.95
CA LEU A 63 -8.30 7.46 -12.46
C LEU A 63 -8.59 8.91 -12.87
N ALA A 64 -8.15 9.89 -12.08
CA ALA A 64 -8.30 11.30 -12.42
C ALA A 64 -7.57 11.65 -13.73
N LEU A 65 -6.31 11.22 -13.89
CA LEU A 65 -5.54 11.43 -15.12
C LEU A 65 -6.17 10.72 -16.32
N PHE A 66 -6.65 9.49 -16.14
CA PHE A 66 -7.34 8.75 -17.20
C PHE A 66 -8.63 9.45 -17.65
N THR A 67 -9.44 9.96 -16.71
CA THR A 67 -10.65 10.72 -17.06
C THR A 67 -10.35 12.06 -17.73
N LEU A 68 -9.29 12.76 -17.30
CA LEU A 68 -8.82 13.99 -17.94
C LEU A 68 -8.32 13.72 -19.37
N TRP A 69 -7.56 12.65 -19.55
CA TRP A 69 -7.09 12.21 -20.86
C TRP A 69 -8.25 11.88 -21.79
N LEU A 70 -9.23 11.09 -21.34
CA LEU A 70 -10.40 10.75 -22.15
C LEU A 70 -11.18 11.99 -22.60
N ARG A 71 -11.39 12.94 -21.68
CA ARG A 71 -12.03 14.23 -21.99
C ARG A 71 -11.23 15.08 -22.98
N SER A 72 -9.90 14.98 -22.97
CA SER A 72 -9.06 15.68 -23.94
C SER A 72 -9.21 15.08 -25.34
N THR A 73 -9.31 13.76 -25.43
CA THR A 73 -9.53 13.05 -26.70
C THR A 73 -10.90 13.36 -27.30
N GLU A 74 -11.96 13.41 -26.48
CA GLU A 74 -13.31 13.78 -26.93
C GLU A 74 -13.37 15.22 -27.48
N ARG A 75 -12.64 16.15 -26.87
CA ARG A 75 -12.56 17.55 -27.33
C ARG A 75 -11.85 17.69 -28.66
N GLU A 76 -10.80 16.90 -28.89
CA GLU A 76 -10.05 16.89 -30.14
C GLU A 76 -10.87 16.26 -31.28
N ALA A 77 -11.67 15.23 -31.00
CA ALA A 77 -12.52 14.56 -31.98
C ALA A 77 -13.76 15.37 -32.40
N THR A 78 -14.15 16.37 -31.60
CA THR A 78 -15.33 17.24 -31.86
C THR A 78 -14.94 18.56 -32.54
N ARG A 79 -13.64 18.87 -32.65
CA ARG A 79 -13.09 20.04 -33.34
C ARG A 79 -12.81 19.75 -34.80
#